data_AF-A0A519D3R1-F1
#
_entry.id   AF-A0A519D3R1-F1
#
_cell.length_a   1.000
_cell.length_b   1.000
_cell.length_c   1.000
_cell.angle_alpha   90.00
_cell.angle_beta   90.00
_cell.angle_gamma   90.00
#
_symmetry.space_group_name_H-M   'P 1'
#
loop_
_entity.id
_entity.type
_entity.pdbx_description
1 polymer ?
#
loop_
_entity_poly.entity_id
_entity_poly.type
_entity_poly.pdbx_seq_one_letter_code
_entity_poly.pdbx_strand_id
1 'polypeptide(L)'
;MRLNTAQTLALNLDSHIVIDAGAGTGKTSTIIERVIEHYLTEDQRATRILPVPERPSRLRGGMISSTPAERTDLREWGGLLPGEVVLITFTNRASDEMKDRLRSKIMSLGPGSKGINDESRTDPRIRDEGFVEQLLTLLDDAPIGTIDSFLNRLTAPYKWKLGDSLSRGNISDTGRILITEQAMKTMWRLSSSPSRIGDAVDAGIPGKIATQVIEARDRLSIYYSTHWFAKNVLRSLAANSVFLSEASRKIMDENGRVEPASIRRMLLDTIEEETIHEHARKVHNSIGGICELIKENLPLLELTKGKGWEGDTRIDCLDSLNESGPPEDTWETLIWLSQVLDCTVTQPSRLKKEMTFFPNNHFPVDSWEAGITRPSQISDKVLKKKYQEKFRNHKEGLIYLWNGSQNSFVLHLVKLSMFLSDSRPLHASEDWRRTSEPLPMPIPERLDSSPSDFHYSMDAEISNLQDLYLLQLGFRGIIDKIRL
;
A
#
# COMPACT_ATOMS: atom_id res chain seq x y z
N MET A 1 8.00 1.08 44.34
CA MET A 1 7.17 0.14 43.54
C MET A 1 8.07 -0.99 43.02
N ARG A 2 7.71 -2.26 43.27
CA ARG A 2 8.47 -3.42 42.77
C ARG A 2 8.07 -3.69 41.32
N LEU A 3 9.04 -3.70 40.41
CA LEU A 3 8.81 -4.01 38.99
C LEU A 3 8.42 -5.48 38.83
N ASN A 4 7.50 -5.76 37.91
CA ASN A 4 7.19 -7.14 37.52
C ASN A 4 8.26 -7.68 36.56
N THR A 5 8.25 -8.99 36.29
CA THR A 5 9.26 -9.65 35.45
C THR A 5 9.39 -9.02 34.06
N ALA A 6 8.27 -8.73 33.39
CA ALA A 6 8.28 -8.12 32.06
C ALA A 6 8.88 -6.70 32.09
N GLN A 7 8.54 -5.91 33.11
CA GLN A 7 9.10 -4.58 33.31
C GLN A 7 10.59 -4.63 33.64
N THR A 8 11.05 -5.64 34.39
CA THR A 8 12.49 -5.86 34.64
C THR A 8 13.23 -6.23 33.35
N LEU A 9 12.68 -7.12 32.52
CA LEU A 9 13.26 -7.47 31.23
C LEU A 9 13.35 -6.26 30.28
N ALA A 10 12.35 -5.37 30.34
CA ALA A 10 12.35 -4.12 29.58
C ALA A 10 13.46 -3.14 29.97
N LEU A 11 14.11 -3.29 31.13
CA LEU A 11 15.26 -2.48 31.54
C LEU A 11 16.58 -2.93 30.92
N ASN A 12 16.60 -4.01 30.13
CA ASN A 12 17.82 -4.47 29.48
C ASN A 12 18.33 -3.43 28.45
N LEU A 13 19.58 -2.98 28.64
CA LEU A 13 20.22 -1.96 27.80
C LEU A 13 21.08 -2.55 26.66
N ASP A 14 21.29 -3.87 26.66
CA ASP A 14 22.21 -4.55 25.75
C ASP A 14 21.56 -5.08 24.46
N SER A 15 20.26 -4.84 24.25
CA SER A 15 19.52 -5.33 23.08
C SER A 15 18.48 -4.33 22.55
N HIS A 16 18.10 -4.52 21.28
CA HIS A 16 16.90 -3.89 20.74
C HIS A 16 15.68 -4.65 21.27
N ILE A 17 14.72 -3.93 21.86
CA ILE A 17 13.57 -4.54 22.54
C ILE A 17 12.30 -3.92 21.99
N VAL A 18 11.34 -4.79 21.67
CA VAL A 18 9.95 -4.42 21.37
C VAL A 18 9.12 -4.82 22.58
N ILE A 19 8.32 -3.89 23.10
CA ILE A 19 7.45 -4.12 24.26
C ILE A 19 6.01 -3.98 23.80
N ASP A 20 5.27 -5.09 23.78
CA ASP A 20 3.83 -5.06 23.70
C ASP A 20 3.24 -4.92 25.10
N ALA A 21 2.35 -3.95 25.29
CA ALA A 21 1.82 -3.65 26.60
C ALA A 21 0.41 -3.04 26.53
N GLY A 22 -0.53 -3.67 27.25
CA GLY A 22 -1.93 -3.22 27.37
C GLY A 22 -2.10 -1.93 28.17
N ALA A 23 -3.31 -1.35 28.16
CA ALA A 23 -3.61 -0.15 28.94
C ALA A 23 -3.38 -0.37 30.45
N GLY A 24 -2.89 0.66 31.15
CA GLY A 24 -2.67 0.61 32.61
C GLY A 24 -1.49 -0.25 33.10
N THR A 25 -0.73 -0.90 32.21
CA THR A 25 0.38 -1.82 32.57
C THR A 25 1.68 -1.13 33.01
N GLY A 26 1.69 0.21 33.10
CA GLY A 26 2.86 0.98 33.53
C GLY A 26 3.91 1.26 32.44
N LYS A 27 3.56 1.15 31.15
CA LYS A 27 4.43 1.44 29.99
C LYS A 27 5.32 2.66 30.18
N THR A 28 4.71 3.82 30.45
CA THR A 28 5.42 5.09 30.59
C THR A 28 6.41 5.05 31.75
N SER A 29 6.01 4.45 32.88
CA SER A 29 6.89 4.31 34.05
C SER A 29 8.08 3.39 33.74
N THR A 30 7.88 2.30 33.01
CA THR A 30 8.96 1.39 32.58
C THR A 30 9.94 2.08 31.64
N ILE A 31 9.45 2.90 30.70
CA ILE A 31 10.30 3.70 29.82
C ILE A 31 11.17 4.66 30.63
N ILE A 32 10.58 5.37 31.60
CA ILE A 32 11.30 6.30 32.47
C ILE A 32 12.38 5.57 33.27
N GLU A 33 12.04 4.44 33.88
CA GLU A 33 13.01 3.63 34.63
C GLU A 33 14.17 3.17 33.73
N ARG A 34 13.87 2.75 32.49
CA ARG A 34 14.91 2.37 31.53
C ARG A 34 15.83 3.53 31.17
N VAL A 35 15.29 4.73 31.04
CA VAL A 35 16.08 5.95 30.77
C VAL A 35 16.98 6.30 31.95
N ILE A 36 16.50 6.16 33.18
CA ILE A 36 17.34 6.29 34.37
C ILE A 36 18.47 5.25 34.36
N GLU A 37 18.19 4.01 33.99
CA GLU A 37 19.24 2.99 33.86
C GLU A 37 20.27 3.35 32.77
N HIS A 38 19.86 3.96 31.65
CA HIS A 38 20.79 4.51 30.65
C HIS A 38 21.69 5.62 31.23
N TYR A 39 21.17 6.45 32.14
CA TYR A 39 21.98 7.50 32.78
C TYR A 39 22.96 6.95 33.81
N LEU A 40 22.54 5.96 34.60
CA LEU A 40 23.30 5.47 35.74
C LEU A 40 24.26 4.32 35.41
N THR A 41 24.01 3.56 34.35
CA THR A 41 24.82 2.36 34.01
C THR A 41 26.00 2.74 33.14
N GLU A 42 27.21 2.56 33.65
CA GLU A 42 28.44 2.82 32.89
C GLU A 42 28.64 1.82 31.74
N ASP A 43 28.43 0.53 32.04
CA ASP A 43 28.64 -0.55 31.09
C ASP A 43 27.32 -0.97 30.40
N GLN A 44 27.12 -0.47 29.18
CA GLN A 44 25.94 -0.73 28.36
C GLN A 44 26.33 -0.76 26.88
N ARG A 45 25.53 -1.43 26.05
CA ARG A 45 25.80 -1.51 24.60
C ARG A 45 26.08 -0.15 23.93
N ALA A 46 25.37 0.92 24.31
CA ALA A 46 25.60 2.25 23.75
C ALA A 46 27.01 2.78 24.05
N THR A 47 27.49 2.65 25.29
CA THR A 47 28.82 3.13 25.70
C THR A 47 29.96 2.26 25.15
N ARG A 48 29.68 0.99 24.83
CA ARG A 48 30.64 0.08 24.18
C ARG A 48 30.80 0.32 22.67
N ILE A 49 29.72 0.70 21.98
CA ILE A 49 29.70 0.75 20.50
C ILE A 49 29.86 2.17 19.97
N LEU A 50 29.31 3.18 20.65
CA LEU A 50 29.31 4.56 20.16
C LEU A 50 30.47 5.35 20.74
N PRO A 51 31.08 6.26 19.96
CA PRO A 51 32.06 7.19 20.51
C PRO A 51 31.40 8.13 21.52
N VAL A 52 32.12 8.47 22.59
CA VAL A 52 31.67 9.46 23.57
C VAL A 52 31.66 10.84 22.91
N PRO A 53 30.52 11.57 22.91
CA PRO A 53 30.45 12.91 22.32
C PRO A 53 31.21 13.93 23.18
N GLU A 54 31.41 15.13 22.65
CA GLU A 54 32.01 16.22 23.43
C GLU A 54 31.07 16.62 24.59
N ARG A 55 31.56 16.47 25.81
CA ARG A 55 30.81 16.77 27.03
C ARG A 55 31.33 18.03 27.72
N PRO A 56 30.45 18.86 28.30
CA PRO A 56 30.87 20.06 29.02
C PRO A 56 31.64 19.67 30.29
N SER A 57 32.83 20.25 30.51
CA SER A 57 33.62 19.96 31.71
C SER A 57 32.96 20.46 33.00
N ARG A 58 32.32 21.64 32.95
CA ARG A 58 31.58 22.25 34.07
C ARG A 58 30.39 23.06 33.56
N LEU A 59 29.22 22.84 34.13
CA LEU A 59 28.06 23.71 33.95
C LEU A 59 28.33 25.05 34.65
N ARG A 60 28.04 26.18 33.98
CA ARG A 60 28.39 27.53 34.46
C ARG A 60 27.75 27.82 35.83
N GLY A 61 28.53 28.39 36.75
CA GLY A 61 28.05 28.80 38.07
C GLY A 61 26.90 29.79 37.96
N GLY A 62 25.76 29.46 38.58
CA GLY A 62 24.49 30.18 38.48
C GLY A 62 23.30 29.29 38.11
N MET A 63 23.54 28.13 37.47
CA MET A 63 22.48 27.15 37.14
C MET A 63 22.32 26.03 38.17
N ILE A 64 23.27 25.91 39.10
CA ILE A 64 23.41 24.78 40.04
C ILE A 64 23.76 25.33 41.43
N SER A 65 23.01 24.92 42.45
CA SER A 65 23.14 25.33 43.85
C SER A 65 24.26 24.61 44.60
N SER A 66 24.52 23.35 44.26
CA SER A 66 25.54 22.50 44.90
C SER A 66 26.94 23.07 44.77
N THR A 67 27.77 22.82 45.78
CA THR A 67 29.14 23.33 45.82
C THR A 67 30.01 22.64 44.77
N PRO A 68 31.10 23.25 44.26
CA PRO A 68 31.95 22.62 43.26
C PRO A 68 32.56 21.27 43.68
N ALA A 69 32.66 20.98 44.98
CA ALA A 69 33.16 19.71 45.51
C ALA A 69 32.14 18.56 45.38
N GLU A 70 30.86 18.88 45.30
CA GLU A 70 29.75 17.91 45.16
C GLU A 70 29.35 17.69 43.69
N ARG A 71 30.13 18.24 42.74
CA ARG A 71 29.86 18.15 41.31
C ARG A 71 30.78 17.14 40.65
N THR A 72 30.20 16.29 39.81
CA THR A 72 30.95 15.33 39.01
C THR A 72 31.44 16.00 37.72
N ASP A 73 32.66 15.67 37.27
CA ASP A 73 33.09 16.02 35.91
C ASP A 73 32.33 15.16 34.90
N LEU A 74 31.47 15.79 34.11
CA LEU A 74 30.58 15.09 33.18
C LEU A 74 31.37 14.35 32.08
N ARG A 75 32.61 14.75 31.80
CA ARG A 75 33.50 14.05 30.85
C ARG A 75 33.96 12.69 31.37
N GLU A 76 34.01 12.54 32.70
CA GLU A 76 34.45 11.31 33.38
C GLU A 76 33.27 10.41 33.76
N TRP A 77 32.03 10.87 33.57
CA TRP A 77 30.84 10.07 33.86
C TRP A 77 30.75 8.86 32.92
N GLY A 78 30.67 7.64 33.46
CA GLY A 78 30.65 6.43 32.62
C GLY A 78 29.31 6.16 31.92
N GLY A 79 28.20 6.65 32.47
CA GLY A 79 26.86 6.49 31.87
C GLY A 79 26.56 7.51 30.76
N LEU A 80 25.34 7.44 30.22
CA LEU A 80 24.86 8.45 29.27
C LEU A 80 24.36 9.71 29.98
N LEU A 81 24.48 10.85 29.32
CA LEU A 81 23.90 12.12 29.78
C LEU A 81 22.51 12.35 29.14
N PRO A 82 21.65 13.22 29.69
CA PRO A 82 20.33 13.49 29.12
C PRO A 82 20.33 13.92 27.65
N GLY A 83 21.36 14.64 27.21
CA GLY A 83 21.53 15.01 25.79
C GLY A 83 21.86 13.85 24.85
N GLU A 84 22.25 12.69 25.39
CA GLU A 84 22.72 11.50 24.65
C GLU A 84 21.64 10.42 24.52
N VAL A 85 20.49 10.60 25.18
CA VAL A 85 19.35 9.69 25.13
C VAL A 85 18.17 10.38 24.46
N VAL A 86 17.70 9.80 23.35
CA VAL A 86 16.57 10.33 22.58
C VAL A 86 15.28 9.64 23.00
N LEU A 87 14.28 10.41 23.42
CA LEU A 87 12.91 9.92 23.64
C LEU A 87 11.97 10.55 22.62
N ILE A 88 11.29 9.68 21.86
CA ILE A 88 10.37 10.09 20.80
C ILE A 88 8.96 9.63 21.15
N THR A 89 7.99 10.54 21.07
CA THR A 89 6.58 10.25 21.24
C THR A 89 5.74 10.73 20.05
N PHE A 90 4.46 10.38 20.04
CA PHE A 90 3.56 10.80 18.95
C PHE A 90 3.01 12.22 19.13
N THR A 91 2.94 12.74 20.36
CA THR A 91 2.32 14.05 20.64
C THR A 91 3.19 14.90 21.55
N ASN A 92 3.11 16.23 21.39
CA ASN A 92 3.82 17.15 22.29
C ASN A 92 3.40 16.94 23.74
N ARG A 93 2.10 16.77 24.00
CA ARG A 93 1.57 16.51 25.35
C ARG A 93 2.18 15.27 26.00
N ALA A 94 2.35 14.17 25.26
CA ALA A 94 3.00 12.97 25.78
C ALA A 94 4.50 13.19 26.04
N SER A 95 5.15 14.00 25.22
CA SER A 95 6.56 14.39 25.42
C SER A 95 6.74 15.21 26.68
N ASP A 96 5.88 16.22 26.89
CA ASP A 96 5.88 17.07 28.08
C ASP A 96 5.64 16.23 29.34
N GLU A 97 4.64 15.36 29.31
CA GLU A 97 4.35 14.43 30.41
C GLU A 97 5.53 13.50 30.71
N MET A 98 6.21 12.98 29.68
CA MET A 98 7.42 12.17 29.87
C MET A 98 8.55 12.98 30.50
N LYS A 99 8.77 14.22 30.07
CA LYS A 99 9.80 15.11 30.61
C LYS A 99 9.52 15.44 32.08
N ASP A 100 8.28 15.75 32.43
CA ASP A 100 7.86 16.03 33.80
C ASP A 100 8.06 14.81 34.72
N ARG A 101 7.62 13.63 34.29
CA ARG A 101 7.79 12.41 35.07
C ARG A 101 9.25 12.02 35.24
N LEU A 102 10.08 12.20 34.19
CA LEU A 102 11.52 11.97 34.26
C LEU A 102 12.20 12.97 35.20
N ARG A 103 11.78 14.24 35.18
CA ARG A 103 12.23 15.29 36.11
C ARG A 103 11.93 14.90 37.56
N SER A 104 10.69 14.54 37.87
CA SER A 104 10.31 14.07 39.21
C SER A 104 11.09 12.83 39.62
N LYS A 105 11.34 11.90 38.69
CA LYS A 105 12.12 10.70 38.98
C LYS A 105 13.58 11.03 39.30
N ILE A 106 14.21 11.91 38.53
CA ILE A 106 15.59 12.36 38.78
C ILE A 106 15.67 13.08 40.12
N MET A 107 14.73 13.97 40.44
CA MET A 107 14.67 14.65 41.75
C MET A 107 14.59 13.71 42.93
N SER A 108 13.96 12.54 42.76
CA SER A 108 13.89 11.52 43.82
C SER A 108 15.18 10.71 43.99
N LEU A 109 16.18 10.86 43.10
CA LEU A 109 17.44 10.13 43.21
C LEU A 109 18.37 10.77 44.25
N GLY A 110 19.11 9.93 44.97
CA GLY A 110 20.16 10.38 45.88
C GLY A 110 21.30 9.37 45.97
N PRO A 111 22.46 9.76 46.52
CA PRO A 111 23.57 8.86 46.77
C PRO A 111 23.25 7.87 47.90
N GLY A 112 23.80 6.66 47.83
CA GLY A 112 23.76 5.69 48.94
C GLY A 112 23.41 4.26 48.53
N SER A 113 23.37 3.33 49.50
CA SER A 113 23.01 1.94 49.25
C SER A 113 21.62 1.82 48.62
N LYS A 114 21.47 0.91 47.64
CA LYS A 114 20.23 0.79 46.85
C LYS A 114 19.00 0.61 47.76
N GLY A 115 18.15 1.62 47.80
CA GLY A 115 16.99 1.69 48.70
C GLY A 115 15.86 2.50 48.07
N ILE A 116 14.62 2.16 48.41
CA ILE A 116 13.43 2.89 47.99
C ILE A 116 12.65 3.25 49.25
N ASN A 117 12.65 4.53 49.63
CA ASN A 117 11.75 5.11 50.61
C ASN A 117 10.60 5.84 49.88
N ASP A 118 9.54 6.24 50.59
CA ASP A 118 8.34 6.84 49.98
C ASP A 118 8.64 8.16 49.22
N GLU A 119 9.70 8.89 49.58
CA GLU A 119 10.06 10.18 48.97
C GLU A 119 11.43 10.18 48.26
N SER A 120 12.31 9.20 48.51
CA SER A 120 13.67 9.17 47.96
C SER A 120 14.14 7.76 47.59
N ARG A 121 14.83 7.67 46.45
CA ARG A 121 15.50 6.48 45.91
C ARG A 121 17.00 6.69 45.96
N THR A 122 17.69 5.93 46.78
CA THR A 122 19.15 5.94 46.83
C THR A 122 19.72 4.94 45.81
N ASP A 123 20.77 5.34 45.09
CA ASP A 123 21.47 4.49 44.13
C ASP A 123 22.99 4.57 44.36
N PRO A 124 23.70 3.43 44.53
CA PRO A 124 25.12 3.44 44.88
C PRO A 124 26.02 3.94 43.74
N ARG A 125 25.47 4.03 42.52
CA ARG A 125 26.18 4.58 41.34
C ARG A 125 26.27 6.11 41.41
N ILE A 126 25.40 6.76 42.18
CA ILE A 126 25.43 8.20 42.42
C ILE A 126 26.36 8.46 43.60
N ARG A 127 27.45 9.19 43.37
CA ARG A 127 28.48 9.48 44.37
C ARG A 127 28.18 10.76 45.15
N ASP A 128 27.74 11.80 44.44
CA ASP A 128 27.53 13.14 44.97
C ASP A 128 26.11 13.65 44.69
N GLU A 129 25.52 14.39 45.63
CA GLU A 129 24.17 14.97 45.46
C GLU A 129 24.11 15.98 44.32
N GLY A 130 25.19 16.73 44.07
CA GLY A 130 25.26 17.72 42.99
C GLY A 130 25.15 17.12 41.59
N PHE A 131 25.39 15.81 41.42
CA PHE A 131 25.17 15.12 40.16
C PHE A 131 23.70 15.13 39.73
N VAL A 132 22.77 15.03 40.70
CA VAL A 132 21.33 15.06 40.43
C VAL A 132 20.91 16.42 39.88
N GLU A 133 21.44 17.51 40.45
CA GLU A 133 21.21 18.88 39.95
C GLU A 133 21.79 19.07 38.53
N GLN A 134 22.95 18.48 38.25
CA GLN A 134 23.56 18.49 36.91
C GLN A 134 22.66 17.77 35.89
N LEU A 135 22.11 16.59 36.22
CA LEU A 135 21.17 15.87 35.36
C LEU A 135 19.90 16.69 35.09
N LEU A 136 19.33 17.34 36.11
CA LEU A 136 18.15 18.19 35.95
C LEU A 136 18.40 19.37 35.03
N THR A 137 19.58 19.99 35.12
CA THR A 137 19.98 21.09 34.25
C THR A 137 20.11 20.63 32.80
N LEU A 138 20.72 19.46 32.57
CA LEU A 138 20.88 18.88 31.22
C LEU A 138 19.55 18.38 30.62
N LEU A 139 18.58 18.02 31.47
CA LEU A 139 17.28 17.53 31.04
C LEU A 139 16.49 18.58 30.25
N ASP A 140 16.69 19.87 30.52
CA ASP A 140 15.94 20.93 29.86
C ASP A 140 16.19 21.00 28.36
N ASP A 141 17.42 20.70 27.93
CA ASP A 141 17.83 20.66 26.51
C ASP A 141 17.88 19.23 25.93
N ALA A 142 17.45 18.21 26.69
CA ALA A 142 17.46 16.82 26.25
C ALA A 142 16.52 16.58 25.04
N PRO A 143 16.85 15.66 24.11
CA PRO A 143 16.03 15.36 22.94
C PRO A 143 14.82 14.48 23.30
N ILE A 144 13.88 15.07 24.04
CA ILE A 144 12.59 14.50 24.42
C ILE A 144 11.50 15.24 23.65
N GLY A 145 10.84 14.59 22.71
CA GLY A 145 9.91 15.28 21.81
C GLY A 145 9.16 14.37 20.85
N THR A 146 8.57 14.97 19.83
CA THR A 146 7.95 14.24 18.72
C THR A 146 8.98 13.85 17.66
N ILE A 147 8.58 12.96 16.75
CA ILE A 147 9.40 12.62 15.57
C ILE A 147 9.77 13.90 14.81
N ASP A 148 8.83 14.81 14.63
CA ASP A 148 9.05 16.07 13.91
C ASP A 148 10.05 16.99 14.62
N SER A 149 9.97 17.14 15.94
CA SER A 149 10.91 18.00 16.67
C SER A 149 12.33 17.42 16.65
N PHE A 150 12.45 16.08 16.75
CA PHE A 150 13.72 15.39 16.62
C PHE A 150 14.34 15.55 15.23
N LEU A 151 13.58 15.32 14.16
CA LEU A 151 14.06 15.48 12.77
C LEU A 151 14.43 16.93 12.47
N ASN A 152 13.67 17.90 12.96
CA ASN A 152 14.02 19.31 12.83
C ASN A 152 15.33 19.64 13.55
N ARG A 153 15.54 19.12 14.77
CA ARG A 153 16.80 19.30 15.51
C ARG A 153 17.99 18.67 14.77
N LEU A 154 17.80 17.48 14.19
CA LEU A 154 18.82 16.77 13.43
C LEU A 154 19.20 17.51 12.14
N THR A 155 18.21 18.05 11.44
CA THR A 155 18.41 18.69 10.12
C THR A 155 18.79 20.17 10.22
N ALA A 156 18.42 20.87 11.30
CA ALA A 156 18.63 22.31 11.47
C ALA A 156 20.08 22.78 11.19
N PRO A 157 21.13 22.14 11.76
CA PRO A 157 22.52 22.55 11.50
C PRO A 157 22.96 22.37 10.04
N TYR A 158 22.31 21.46 9.33
CA TYR A 158 22.64 21.08 7.95
C TYR A 158 21.67 21.67 6.93
N LYS A 159 20.73 22.54 7.33
CA LYS A 159 19.74 23.14 6.41
C LYS A 159 20.38 23.78 5.18
N TRP A 160 21.53 24.43 5.36
CA TRP A 160 22.28 25.05 4.25
C TRP A 160 22.80 24.02 3.23
N LYS A 161 23.13 22.78 3.65
CA LYS A 161 23.52 21.68 2.74
C LYS A 161 22.33 21.06 2.03
N LEU A 162 21.16 21.11 2.67
CA LEU A 162 19.93 20.51 2.15
C LEU A 162 19.19 21.43 1.15
N GLY A 163 19.73 22.62 0.86
CA GLY A 163 19.25 23.56 -0.16
C GLY A 163 18.25 24.60 0.37
N ASP A 164 18.05 25.66 -0.43
CA ASP A 164 17.18 26.79 -0.11
C ASP A 164 15.69 26.44 0.09
N SER A 165 15.27 25.22 -0.25
CA SER A 165 13.89 24.75 -0.02
C SER A 165 13.57 24.51 1.46
N LEU A 166 14.58 24.29 2.33
CA LEU A 166 14.40 24.01 3.77
C LEU A 166 14.71 25.20 4.69
N SER A 167 15.19 26.32 4.11
CA SER A 167 15.34 27.60 4.82
C SER A 167 13.99 28.25 5.12
N ARG A 168 12.94 27.85 4.40
CA ARG A 168 11.57 28.33 4.61
C ARG A 168 10.92 27.54 5.74
N GLY A 169 10.27 28.25 6.66
CA GLY A 169 9.60 27.65 7.82
C GLY A 169 8.54 26.61 7.42
N ASN A 170 8.13 25.79 8.38
CA ASN A 170 7.09 24.78 8.16
C ASN A 170 5.81 25.44 7.65
N ILE A 171 5.30 24.99 6.49
CA ILE A 171 4.03 25.45 5.94
C ILE A 171 2.92 24.87 6.82
N SER A 172 2.01 25.72 7.30
CA SER A 172 0.81 25.24 8.02
C SER A 172 -0.08 24.40 7.12
N ASP A 173 -0.91 23.52 7.70
CA ASP A 173 -1.85 22.71 6.91
C ASP A 173 -2.78 23.58 6.04
N THR A 174 -3.25 24.71 6.58
CA THR A 174 -4.04 25.69 5.84
C THR A 174 -3.27 26.28 4.65
N GLY A 175 -1.99 26.60 4.85
CA GLY A 175 -1.11 27.08 3.77
C GLY A 175 -0.89 26.00 2.70
N ARG A 176 -0.72 24.74 3.09
CA ARG A 176 -0.57 23.61 2.17
C ARG A 176 -1.83 23.44 1.30
N ILE A 177 -3.02 23.54 1.90
CA ILE A 177 -4.29 23.47 1.17
C ILE A 177 -4.40 24.63 0.17
N LEU A 178 -4.11 25.86 0.59
CA LEU A 178 -4.20 27.04 -0.27
C LEU A 178 -3.25 26.96 -1.48
N ILE A 179 -1.99 26.58 -1.24
CA ILE A 179 -0.98 26.43 -2.31
C ILE A 179 -1.41 25.33 -3.30
N THR A 180 -1.92 24.21 -2.79
CA THR A 180 -2.39 23.10 -3.63
C THR A 180 -3.56 23.56 -4.51
N GLU A 181 -4.54 24.27 -3.93
CA GLU A 181 -5.69 24.83 -4.66
C GLU A 181 -5.29 25.87 -5.71
N GLN A 182 -4.33 26.74 -5.39
CA GLN A 182 -3.81 27.73 -6.32
C GLN A 182 -3.07 27.05 -7.49
N ALA A 183 -2.19 26.10 -7.20
CA ALA A 183 -1.47 25.34 -8.22
C ALA A 183 -2.44 24.59 -9.15
N MET A 184 -3.53 24.04 -8.60
CA MET A 184 -4.54 23.33 -9.38
C MET A 184 -5.25 24.28 -10.34
N LYS A 185 -5.66 25.46 -9.85
CA LYS A 185 -6.27 26.51 -10.69
C LYS A 185 -5.32 26.98 -11.78
N THR A 186 -4.03 27.14 -11.47
CA THR A 186 -3.03 27.53 -12.46
C THR A 186 -2.91 26.46 -13.55
N MET A 187 -2.74 25.19 -13.19
CA MET A 187 -2.61 24.07 -14.13
C MET A 187 -3.77 24.01 -15.15
N TRP A 188 -5.01 24.17 -14.68
CA TRP A 188 -6.20 24.14 -15.55
C TRP A 188 -6.43 25.42 -16.35
N ARG A 189 -5.76 26.54 -16.03
CA ARG A 189 -5.85 27.79 -16.78
C ARG A 189 -4.82 27.92 -17.89
N LEU A 190 -3.78 27.09 -17.89
CA LEU A 190 -2.75 27.13 -18.92
C LEU A 190 -3.38 26.87 -20.31
N SER A 191 -2.88 27.54 -21.34
CA SER A 191 -3.42 27.36 -22.69
C SER A 191 -2.98 26.01 -23.27
N SER A 192 -3.88 25.35 -24.01
CA SER A 192 -3.53 24.18 -24.85
C SER A 192 -2.83 24.56 -26.16
N SER A 193 -2.69 25.86 -26.47
CA SER A 193 -2.13 26.30 -27.74
C SER A 193 -0.61 26.11 -27.78
N PRO A 194 -0.04 25.48 -28.84
CA PRO A 194 1.40 25.30 -28.97
C PRO A 194 2.20 26.62 -28.94
N SER A 195 1.62 27.73 -29.41
CA SER A 195 2.27 29.04 -29.39
C SER A 195 2.39 29.65 -27.98
N ARG A 196 1.70 29.09 -26.99
CA ARG A 196 1.64 29.58 -25.59
C ARG A 196 2.24 28.62 -24.58
N ILE A 197 3.07 27.67 -25.03
CA ILE A 197 3.80 26.75 -24.14
C ILE A 197 4.73 27.52 -23.18
N GLY A 198 5.22 28.71 -23.57
CA GLY A 198 5.98 29.60 -22.69
C GLY A 198 5.24 29.94 -21.39
N ASP A 199 3.92 30.16 -21.44
CA ASP A 199 3.09 30.45 -20.28
C ASP A 199 3.13 29.30 -19.24
N ALA A 200 3.24 28.05 -19.71
CA ALA A 200 3.38 26.87 -18.86
C ALA A 200 4.74 26.80 -18.15
N VAL A 201 5.81 27.18 -18.87
CA VAL A 201 7.16 27.27 -18.30
C VAL A 201 7.26 28.38 -17.26
N ASP A 202 6.67 29.55 -17.55
CA ASP A 202 6.62 30.69 -16.64
C ASP A 202 5.84 30.37 -15.36
N ALA A 203 4.80 29.54 -15.46
CA ALA A 203 4.04 29.04 -14.32
C ALA A 203 4.81 28.03 -13.46
N GLY A 204 5.97 27.53 -13.91
CA GLY A 204 6.85 26.63 -13.17
C GLY A 204 6.95 25.21 -13.72
N ILE A 205 6.29 24.87 -14.83
CA ILE A 205 6.42 23.55 -15.45
C ILE A 205 7.81 23.43 -16.10
N PRO A 206 8.56 22.32 -15.92
CA PRO A 206 9.87 22.19 -16.55
C PRO A 206 9.78 22.23 -18.08
N GLY A 207 10.54 23.12 -18.72
CA GLY A 207 10.44 23.38 -20.16
C GLY A 207 10.62 22.16 -21.06
N LYS A 208 11.41 21.17 -20.64
CA LYS A 208 11.62 19.92 -21.40
C LYS A 208 10.37 19.06 -21.52
N ILE A 209 9.45 19.15 -20.55
CA ILE A 209 8.23 18.33 -20.49
C ILE A 209 6.95 19.16 -20.65
N ALA A 210 7.03 20.48 -20.77
CA ALA A 210 5.88 21.37 -20.75
C ALA A 210 4.79 20.97 -21.76
N THR A 211 5.17 20.66 -23.00
CA THR A 211 4.23 20.17 -24.02
C THR A 211 3.53 18.88 -23.59
N GLN A 212 4.30 17.89 -23.10
CA GLN A 212 3.77 16.59 -22.67
C GLN A 212 2.80 16.74 -21.48
N VAL A 213 3.09 17.66 -20.55
CA VAL A 213 2.22 17.94 -19.41
C VAL A 213 0.89 18.55 -19.86
N ILE A 214 0.92 19.48 -20.82
CA ILE A 214 -0.31 20.11 -21.35
C ILE A 214 -1.16 19.09 -22.11
N GLU A 215 -0.53 18.26 -22.95
CA GLU A 215 -1.21 17.17 -23.66
C GLU A 215 -1.82 16.14 -22.70
N ALA A 216 -1.08 15.73 -21.67
CA ALA A 216 -1.56 14.82 -20.62
C ALA A 216 -2.74 15.42 -19.85
N ARG A 217 -2.66 16.71 -19.48
CA ARG A 217 -3.76 17.42 -18.83
C ARG A 217 -5.02 17.43 -19.70
N ASP A 218 -4.87 17.66 -21.00
CA ASP A 218 -6.00 17.74 -21.92
C ASP A 218 -6.66 16.38 -22.11
N ARG A 219 -5.87 15.30 -22.25
CA ARG A 219 -6.38 13.92 -22.24
C ARG A 219 -7.10 13.57 -20.94
N LEU A 220 -6.50 13.86 -19.78
CA LEU A 220 -7.12 13.60 -18.48
C LEU A 220 -8.38 14.43 -18.25
N SER A 221 -8.47 15.63 -18.84
CA SER A 221 -9.70 16.44 -18.78
C SER A 221 -10.84 15.84 -19.60
N ILE A 222 -10.54 15.03 -20.61
CA ILE A 222 -11.52 14.23 -21.36
C ILE A 222 -11.85 12.97 -20.55
N TYR A 223 -10.85 12.29 -19.98
CA TYR A 223 -11.04 11.01 -19.27
C TYR A 223 -11.83 11.19 -17.96
N TYR A 224 -11.56 12.27 -17.24
CA TYR A 224 -12.30 12.65 -16.04
C TYR A 224 -13.43 13.61 -16.42
N SER A 225 -14.64 13.08 -16.49
CA SER A 225 -15.87 13.79 -16.87
C SER A 225 -16.13 15.11 -16.13
N THR A 226 -15.57 15.28 -14.92
CA THR A 226 -15.64 16.56 -14.21
C THR A 226 -14.28 17.00 -13.68
N HIS A 227 -14.06 18.31 -13.73
CA HIS A 227 -12.94 18.97 -13.06
C HIS A 227 -12.83 18.58 -11.58
N TRP A 228 -13.94 18.24 -10.92
CA TRP A 228 -13.96 17.78 -9.54
C TRP A 228 -13.23 16.43 -9.35
N PHE A 229 -13.44 15.46 -10.24
CA PHE A 229 -12.75 14.16 -10.17
C PHE A 229 -11.24 14.31 -10.43
N ALA A 230 -10.85 15.00 -11.50
CA ALA A 230 -9.44 15.25 -11.81
C ALA A 230 -8.73 15.97 -10.65
N LYS A 231 -9.43 16.93 -10.03
CA LYS A 231 -8.97 17.65 -8.84
C LYS A 231 -8.73 16.73 -7.66
N ASN A 232 -9.64 15.81 -7.38
CA ASN A 232 -9.48 14.88 -6.26
C ASN A 232 -8.34 13.90 -6.47
N VAL A 233 -8.18 13.37 -7.69
CA VAL A 233 -7.05 12.49 -8.04
C VAL A 233 -5.73 13.24 -7.81
N LEU A 234 -5.57 14.44 -8.38
CA LEU A 234 -4.35 15.22 -8.18
C LEU A 234 -4.12 15.65 -6.73
N ARG A 235 -5.17 16.01 -5.99
CA ARG A 235 -5.05 16.32 -4.57
C ARG A 235 -4.54 15.11 -3.77
N SER A 236 -5.04 13.92 -4.10
CA SER A 236 -4.56 12.67 -3.50
C SER A 236 -3.11 12.39 -3.88
N LEU A 237 -2.75 12.58 -5.15
CA LEU A 237 -1.36 12.43 -5.62
C LEU A 237 -0.42 13.41 -4.93
N ALA A 238 -0.80 14.67 -4.79
CA ALA A 238 -0.03 15.70 -4.10
C ALA A 238 0.14 15.39 -2.59
N ALA A 239 -0.93 14.89 -1.95
CA ALA A 239 -0.89 14.47 -0.55
C ALA A 239 0.12 13.33 -0.33
N ASN A 240 0.19 12.40 -1.28
CA ASN A 240 1.01 11.19 -1.23
C ASN A 240 2.32 11.29 -2.05
N SER A 241 2.74 12.49 -2.41
CA SER A 241 3.86 12.74 -3.34
C SER A 241 5.19 12.05 -2.98
N VAL A 242 5.45 11.82 -1.69
CA VAL A 242 6.63 11.08 -1.21
C VAL A 242 6.59 9.62 -1.68
N PHE A 243 5.44 8.97 -1.59
CA PHE A 243 5.25 7.57 -1.99
C PHE A 243 5.14 7.41 -3.51
N LEU A 244 4.66 8.44 -4.22
CA LEU A 244 4.52 8.40 -5.67
C LEU A 244 5.85 8.23 -6.40
N SER A 245 6.93 8.81 -5.88
CA SER A 245 8.24 8.69 -6.55
C SER A 245 8.71 7.24 -6.56
N GLU A 246 8.51 6.53 -5.44
CA GLU A 246 8.83 5.11 -5.33
C GLU A 246 7.87 4.24 -6.15
N ALA A 247 6.57 4.53 -6.11
CA ALA A 247 5.58 3.81 -6.92
C ALA A 247 5.84 3.97 -8.42
N SER A 248 6.13 5.19 -8.88
CA SER A 248 6.46 5.50 -10.28
C SER A 248 7.69 4.73 -10.73
N ARG A 249 8.74 4.67 -9.90
CA ARG A 249 9.98 3.94 -10.19
C ARG A 249 9.76 2.44 -10.40
N LYS A 250 8.76 1.84 -9.74
CA LYS A 250 8.44 0.42 -9.90
C LYS A 250 7.72 0.10 -11.21
N ILE A 251 7.01 1.06 -11.78
CA ILE A 251 6.18 0.86 -12.98
C ILE A 251 6.78 1.46 -14.26
N MET A 252 7.87 2.23 -14.15
CA MET A 252 8.52 2.92 -15.27
C MET A 252 9.86 2.30 -15.67
N ASP A 253 10.19 2.42 -16.95
CA ASP A 253 11.50 2.10 -17.51
C ASP A 253 12.57 3.18 -17.20
N GLU A 254 13.79 2.98 -17.70
CA GLU A 254 14.90 3.94 -17.57
C GLU A 254 14.61 5.30 -18.25
N ASN A 255 13.64 5.35 -19.17
CA ASN A 255 13.24 6.55 -19.89
C ASN A 255 12.03 7.26 -19.25
N GLY A 256 11.50 6.76 -18.12
CA GLY A 256 10.33 7.32 -17.44
C GLY A 256 9.00 7.02 -18.13
N ARG A 257 8.93 5.92 -18.88
CA ARG A 257 7.72 5.42 -19.54
C ARG A 257 7.15 4.24 -18.78
N VAL A 258 5.84 4.22 -18.58
CA VAL A 258 5.13 3.09 -17.97
C VAL A 258 5.16 1.89 -18.91
N GLU A 259 5.54 0.72 -18.41
CA GLU A 259 5.61 -0.53 -19.20
C GLU A 259 4.52 -1.54 -18.81
N PRO A 260 3.91 -2.25 -19.78
CA PRO A 260 2.91 -3.29 -19.50
C PRO A 260 3.42 -4.38 -18.55
N ALA A 261 4.67 -4.84 -18.77
CA ALA A 261 5.28 -5.89 -17.96
C ALA A 261 5.43 -5.47 -16.49
N SER A 262 5.68 -4.18 -16.24
CA SER A 262 5.85 -3.64 -14.89
C SER A 262 4.51 -3.52 -14.16
N ILE A 263 3.42 -3.20 -14.87
CA ILE A 263 2.06 -3.25 -14.30
C ILE A 263 1.70 -4.70 -13.94
N ARG A 264 1.95 -5.65 -14.85
CA ARG A 264 1.69 -7.09 -14.58
C ARG A 264 2.46 -7.57 -13.35
N ARG A 265 3.75 -7.25 -13.27
CA ARG A 265 4.60 -7.59 -12.12
C ARG A 265 4.05 -6.99 -10.83
N MET A 266 3.69 -5.70 -10.84
CA MET A 266 3.10 -5.03 -9.69
C MET A 266 1.80 -5.70 -9.21
N LEU A 267 0.95 -6.16 -10.13
CA LEU A 267 -0.27 -6.90 -9.80
C LEU A 267 0.05 -8.28 -9.22
N LEU A 268 1.03 -8.99 -9.79
CA LEU A 268 1.41 -10.32 -9.34
C LEU A 268 2.14 -10.32 -7.99
N ASP A 269 2.92 -9.27 -7.67
CA ASP A 269 3.59 -9.09 -6.37
C ASP A 269 2.61 -9.01 -5.17
N THR A 270 1.30 -8.92 -5.43
CA THR A 270 0.28 -8.84 -4.38
C THR A 270 -0.16 -10.21 -3.85
N ILE A 271 0.20 -11.31 -4.52
CA ILE A 271 -0.16 -12.68 -4.12
C ILE A 271 0.99 -13.65 -4.42
N GLU A 272 1.11 -14.71 -3.62
CA GLU A 272 2.03 -15.80 -3.92
C GLU A 272 1.60 -16.55 -5.19
N GLU A 273 2.54 -16.72 -6.13
CA GLU A 273 2.27 -17.37 -7.43
C GLU A 273 1.67 -18.77 -7.27
N GLU A 274 2.17 -19.56 -6.31
CA GLU A 274 1.67 -20.92 -6.05
C GLU A 274 0.20 -20.93 -5.63
N THR A 275 -0.31 -19.86 -5.01
CA THR A 275 -1.74 -19.75 -4.68
C THR A 275 -2.60 -19.69 -5.94
N ILE A 276 -2.15 -18.96 -6.97
CA ILE A 276 -2.84 -18.87 -8.27
C ILE A 276 -2.80 -20.23 -8.96
N HIS A 277 -1.62 -20.84 -9.05
CA HIS A 277 -1.42 -22.12 -9.72
C HIS A 277 -2.16 -23.27 -9.04
N GLU A 278 -2.16 -23.33 -7.71
CA GLU A 278 -2.95 -24.32 -6.97
C GLU A 278 -4.45 -24.14 -7.20
N HIS A 279 -4.93 -22.89 -7.23
CA HIS A 279 -6.32 -22.60 -7.58
C HIS A 279 -6.64 -23.06 -9.00
N ALA A 280 -5.77 -22.77 -9.97
CA ALA A 280 -5.93 -23.18 -11.36
C ALA A 280 -5.98 -24.70 -11.51
N ARG A 281 -5.12 -25.47 -10.84
CA ARG A 281 -5.17 -26.95 -10.82
C ARG A 281 -6.51 -27.48 -10.28
N LYS A 282 -7.04 -26.87 -9.21
CA LYS A 282 -8.34 -27.26 -8.63
C LYS A 282 -9.50 -26.96 -9.58
N VAL A 283 -9.46 -25.82 -10.26
CA VAL A 283 -10.43 -25.46 -11.30
C VAL A 283 -10.33 -26.42 -12.48
N HIS A 284 -9.11 -26.72 -12.95
CA HIS A 284 -8.83 -27.66 -14.04
C HIS A 284 -9.42 -29.05 -13.75
N ASN A 285 -9.16 -29.61 -12.58
CA ASN A 285 -9.77 -30.88 -12.17
C ASN A 285 -11.31 -30.83 -12.15
N SER A 286 -11.89 -29.70 -11.72
CA SER A 286 -13.34 -29.53 -11.66
C SER A 286 -13.98 -29.43 -13.05
N ILE A 287 -13.36 -28.70 -13.98
CA ILE A 287 -13.85 -28.62 -15.37
C ILE A 287 -13.63 -29.92 -16.13
N GLY A 288 -12.55 -30.67 -15.84
CA GLY A 288 -12.28 -31.99 -16.41
C GLY A 288 -13.40 -32.97 -16.08
N GLY A 289 -13.81 -33.05 -14.81
CA GLY A 289 -14.95 -33.88 -14.42
C GLY A 289 -16.27 -33.49 -15.09
N ILE A 290 -16.48 -32.20 -15.41
CA ILE A 290 -17.65 -31.75 -16.18
C ILE A 290 -17.53 -32.19 -17.64
N CYS A 291 -16.37 -31.99 -18.28
CA CYS A 291 -16.16 -32.36 -19.68
C CYS A 291 -16.31 -33.88 -19.86
N GLU A 292 -15.72 -34.69 -18.97
CA GLU A 292 -15.87 -36.14 -18.94
C GLU A 292 -17.34 -36.55 -18.75
N LEU A 293 -18.04 -35.95 -17.78
CA LEU A 293 -19.46 -36.24 -17.55
C LEU A 293 -20.30 -35.97 -18.81
N ILE A 294 -20.04 -34.87 -19.53
CA ILE A 294 -20.77 -34.56 -20.76
C ILE A 294 -20.39 -35.56 -21.86
N LYS A 295 -19.09 -35.88 -22.04
CA LYS A 295 -18.59 -36.89 -23.00
C LYS A 295 -19.25 -38.26 -22.78
N GLU A 296 -19.32 -38.73 -21.53
CA GLU A 296 -19.99 -40.00 -21.17
C GLU A 296 -21.49 -40.02 -21.49
N ASN A 297 -22.14 -38.86 -21.52
CA ASN A 297 -23.58 -38.71 -21.69
C ASN A 297 -23.97 -38.09 -23.05
N LEU A 298 -23.04 -38.04 -24.01
CA LEU A 298 -23.28 -37.52 -25.37
C LEU A 298 -24.53 -38.11 -26.06
N PRO A 299 -24.79 -39.44 -26.00
CA PRO A 299 -25.99 -40.01 -26.61
C PRO A 299 -27.30 -39.46 -26.04
N LEU A 300 -27.28 -38.91 -24.82
CA LEU A 300 -28.44 -38.32 -24.16
C LEU A 300 -28.57 -36.82 -24.44
N LEU A 301 -27.46 -36.14 -24.70
CA LEU A 301 -27.38 -34.69 -24.76
C LEU A 301 -27.41 -34.12 -26.18
N GLU A 302 -27.44 -34.97 -27.23
CA GLU A 302 -27.49 -34.63 -28.66
C GLU A 302 -26.68 -33.36 -29.06
N LEU A 303 -25.67 -33.49 -29.93
CA LEU A 303 -24.97 -32.32 -30.42
C LEU A 303 -25.96 -31.38 -31.13
N THR A 304 -25.88 -30.07 -30.84
CA THR A 304 -26.62 -29.08 -31.62
C THR A 304 -26.22 -29.24 -33.09
N LYS A 305 -27.18 -29.37 -34.01
CA LYS A 305 -26.94 -29.73 -35.42
C LYS A 305 -25.75 -28.97 -36.02
N GLY A 306 -24.62 -29.66 -36.24
CA GLY A 306 -23.41 -29.12 -36.87
C GLY A 306 -22.57 -28.17 -36.01
N LYS A 307 -22.85 -28.02 -34.71
CA LYS A 307 -22.14 -27.11 -33.79
C LYS A 307 -21.87 -27.77 -32.43
N GLY A 308 -21.21 -28.93 -32.46
CA GLY A 308 -20.76 -29.63 -31.25
C GLY A 308 -19.37 -29.14 -30.81
N TRP A 309 -18.46 -30.10 -30.62
CA TRP A 309 -17.02 -29.93 -30.34
C TRP A 309 -16.19 -29.42 -31.53
N GLU A 310 -16.82 -28.83 -32.54
CA GLU A 310 -16.16 -28.37 -33.76
C GLU A 310 -16.74 -27.03 -34.26
N GLY A 311 -17.57 -26.37 -33.43
CA GLY A 311 -18.53 -25.36 -33.90
C GLY A 311 -18.45 -23.99 -33.22
N ASP A 312 -17.27 -23.59 -32.73
CA ASP A 312 -17.09 -22.33 -31.99
C ASP A 312 -18.05 -22.21 -30.79
N THR A 313 -18.17 -23.29 -30.01
CA THR A 313 -19.13 -23.39 -28.90
C THR A 313 -18.44 -23.36 -27.53
N ARG A 314 -19.21 -23.06 -26.48
CA ARG A 314 -18.69 -23.03 -25.10
C ARG A 314 -18.12 -24.37 -24.65
N ILE A 315 -18.72 -25.49 -25.08
CA ILE A 315 -18.22 -26.81 -24.72
C ILE A 315 -16.90 -27.12 -25.43
N ASP A 316 -16.76 -26.70 -26.69
CA ASP A 316 -15.53 -26.85 -27.46
C ASP A 316 -14.36 -26.05 -26.84
N CYS A 317 -14.63 -24.79 -26.47
CA CYS A 317 -13.67 -23.97 -25.73
C CYS A 317 -13.29 -24.60 -24.37
N LEU A 318 -14.29 -25.00 -23.56
CA LEU A 318 -14.02 -25.54 -22.24
C LEU A 318 -13.23 -26.85 -22.30
N ASP A 319 -13.52 -27.69 -23.29
CA ASP A 319 -12.79 -28.94 -23.50
C ASP A 319 -11.36 -28.67 -23.99
N SER A 320 -11.17 -27.73 -24.90
CA SER A 320 -9.83 -27.30 -25.36
C SER A 320 -8.99 -26.75 -24.20
N LEU A 321 -9.58 -25.92 -23.32
CA LEU A 321 -8.93 -25.43 -22.10
C LEU A 321 -8.59 -26.56 -21.12
N ASN A 322 -9.42 -27.59 -21.06
CA ASN A 322 -9.18 -28.77 -20.23
C ASN A 322 -8.07 -29.66 -20.81
N GLU A 323 -7.99 -29.80 -22.13
CA GLU A 323 -6.92 -30.55 -22.81
C GLU A 323 -5.57 -29.85 -22.70
N SER A 324 -5.53 -28.52 -22.87
CA SER A 324 -4.29 -27.75 -22.72
C SER A 324 -3.80 -27.65 -21.28
N GLY A 325 -4.75 -27.65 -20.32
CA GLY A 325 -4.47 -27.36 -18.92
C GLY A 325 -4.04 -25.89 -18.68
N PRO A 326 -3.80 -25.52 -17.40
CA PRO A 326 -3.31 -24.20 -17.05
C PRO A 326 -1.85 -24.00 -17.51
N PRO A 327 -1.51 -22.83 -18.10
CA PRO A 327 -0.14 -22.48 -18.49
C PRO A 327 0.88 -22.44 -17.34
N GLU A 328 2.18 -22.43 -17.69
CA GLU A 328 3.25 -22.24 -16.71
C GLU A 328 3.41 -20.77 -16.28
N ASP A 329 3.22 -19.82 -17.21
CA ASP A 329 3.28 -18.39 -16.90
C ASP A 329 2.09 -17.95 -16.05
N THR A 330 2.36 -17.28 -14.93
CA THR A 330 1.35 -16.89 -13.94
C THR A 330 0.30 -15.94 -14.51
N TRP A 331 0.69 -15.02 -15.40
CA TRP A 331 -0.25 -14.09 -16.03
C TRP A 331 -1.14 -14.82 -17.04
N GLU A 332 -0.56 -15.69 -17.85
CA GLU A 332 -1.32 -16.55 -18.78
C GLU A 332 -2.27 -17.50 -18.04
N THR A 333 -1.92 -17.95 -16.83
CA THR A 333 -2.83 -18.72 -15.97
C THR A 333 -4.04 -17.90 -15.49
N LEU A 334 -3.87 -16.62 -15.17
CA LEU A 334 -5.00 -15.75 -14.87
C LEU A 334 -5.91 -15.56 -16.09
N ILE A 335 -5.33 -15.41 -17.29
CA ILE A 335 -6.08 -15.36 -18.55
C ILE A 335 -6.84 -16.67 -18.78
N TRP A 336 -6.18 -17.82 -18.62
CA TRP A 336 -6.81 -19.13 -18.75
C TRP A 336 -8.01 -19.29 -17.80
N LEU A 337 -7.84 -18.90 -16.53
CA LEU A 337 -8.92 -18.87 -15.54
C LEU A 337 -10.07 -17.95 -15.97
N SER A 338 -9.76 -16.80 -16.58
CA SER A 338 -10.78 -15.86 -17.07
C SER A 338 -11.61 -16.47 -18.22
N GLN A 339 -10.97 -17.23 -19.12
CA GLN A 339 -11.65 -17.92 -20.22
C GLN A 339 -12.53 -19.07 -19.72
N VAL A 340 -12.12 -19.76 -18.65
CA VAL A 340 -12.98 -20.73 -17.96
C VAL A 340 -14.23 -20.05 -17.39
N LEU A 341 -14.10 -18.85 -16.80
CA LEU A 341 -15.27 -18.07 -16.34
C LEU A 341 -16.14 -17.61 -17.52
N ASP A 342 -15.56 -17.26 -18.66
CA ASP A 342 -16.32 -16.91 -19.86
C ASP A 342 -17.23 -18.06 -20.32
N CYS A 343 -16.71 -19.29 -20.29
CA CYS A 343 -17.47 -20.48 -20.65
C CYS A 343 -18.58 -20.81 -19.64
N THR A 344 -18.29 -20.68 -18.35
CA THR A 344 -19.09 -21.31 -17.28
C THR A 344 -20.04 -20.37 -16.53
N VAL A 345 -19.79 -19.06 -16.56
CA VAL A 345 -20.54 -18.05 -15.79
C VAL A 345 -21.36 -17.14 -16.71
N THR A 346 -22.59 -16.82 -16.28
CA THR A 346 -23.43 -15.87 -17.03
C THR A 346 -22.83 -14.47 -17.07
N GLN A 347 -22.85 -13.83 -18.24
CA GLN A 347 -22.30 -12.49 -18.46
C GLN A 347 -22.75 -11.45 -17.40
N PRO A 348 -24.03 -11.38 -16.97
CA PRO A 348 -24.47 -10.40 -15.97
C PRO A 348 -23.99 -10.66 -14.53
N SER A 349 -23.57 -11.89 -14.22
CA SER A 349 -23.12 -12.26 -12.87
C SER A 349 -21.60 -12.24 -12.71
N ARG A 350 -20.85 -12.20 -13.81
CA ARG A 350 -19.38 -12.28 -13.83
C ARG A 350 -18.71 -11.22 -12.96
N LEU A 351 -19.23 -9.99 -12.97
CA LEU A 351 -18.67 -8.89 -12.17
C LEU A 351 -19.25 -8.80 -10.76
N LYS A 352 -20.33 -9.54 -10.46
CA LYS A 352 -20.94 -9.56 -9.13
C LYS A 352 -20.03 -10.29 -8.14
N LYS A 353 -20.33 -10.09 -6.85
CA LYS A 353 -19.69 -10.81 -5.75
C LYS A 353 -20.00 -12.31 -5.81
N GLU A 354 -21.25 -12.65 -6.13
CA GLU A 354 -21.71 -14.02 -6.31
C GLU A 354 -21.94 -14.30 -7.80
N MET A 355 -21.20 -15.26 -8.34
CA MET A 355 -21.28 -15.66 -9.74
C MET A 355 -22.29 -16.78 -9.94
N THR A 356 -23.02 -16.74 -11.06
CA THR A 356 -23.97 -17.79 -11.44
C THR A 356 -23.32 -18.75 -12.41
N PHE A 357 -22.71 -19.81 -11.87
CA PHE A 357 -22.15 -20.91 -12.65
C PHE A 357 -23.26 -21.79 -13.23
N PHE A 358 -23.10 -22.19 -14.49
CA PHE A 358 -23.94 -23.16 -15.20
C PHE A 358 -25.44 -23.03 -14.86
N PRO A 359 -26.13 -21.97 -15.33
CA PRO A 359 -27.53 -21.76 -15.01
C PRO A 359 -28.38 -22.97 -15.42
N ASN A 360 -29.26 -23.43 -14.54
CA ASN A 360 -30.08 -24.63 -14.75
C ASN A 360 -29.30 -25.93 -15.04
N ASN A 361 -28.08 -26.06 -14.50
CA ASN A 361 -27.16 -27.19 -14.71
C ASN A 361 -26.81 -27.39 -16.19
N HIS A 362 -26.58 -26.26 -16.88
CA HIS A 362 -26.22 -26.19 -18.28
C HIS A 362 -25.37 -24.94 -18.53
N PHE A 363 -24.69 -24.85 -19.66
CA PHE A 363 -23.92 -23.67 -20.04
C PHE A 363 -24.83 -22.42 -20.10
N PRO A 364 -24.28 -21.21 -19.86
CA PRO A 364 -24.99 -19.97 -20.12
C PRO A 364 -25.48 -19.91 -21.57
N VAL A 365 -26.67 -19.32 -21.75
CA VAL A 365 -27.28 -19.14 -23.07
C VAL A 365 -27.39 -17.64 -23.33
N ASP A 366 -26.53 -17.15 -24.21
CA ASP A 366 -26.44 -15.75 -24.63
C ASP A 366 -25.97 -15.68 -26.10
N SER A 367 -25.11 -14.72 -26.44
CA SER A 367 -24.53 -14.60 -27.79
C SER A 367 -23.65 -15.80 -28.19
N TRP A 368 -23.24 -16.64 -27.23
CA TRP A 368 -22.37 -17.79 -27.48
C TRP A 368 -23.03 -19.11 -27.12
N GLU A 369 -23.17 -19.97 -28.13
CA GLU A 369 -23.89 -21.23 -28.04
C GLU A 369 -23.19 -22.26 -27.13
N ALA A 370 -24.00 -23.06 -26.44
CA ALA A 370 -23.53 -24.10 -25.53
C ALA A 370 -22.91 -25.32 -26.25
N GLY A 371 -23.33 -25.61 -27.47
CA GLY A 371 -22.90 -26.77 -28.28
C GLY A 371 -23.54 -28.13 -27.95
N ILE A 372 -24.34 -28.20 -26.88
CA ILE A 372 -25.12 -29.39 -26.50
C ILE A 372 -26.57 -29.01 -26.20
N THR A 373 -27.52 -29.95 -26.37
CA THR A 373 -28.91 -29.68 -26.02
C THR A 373 -29.12 -29.53 -24.52
N ARG A 374 -30.24 -28.90 -24.15
CA ARG A 374 -30.55 -28.64 -22.75
C ARG A 374 -30.94 -29.95 -22.05
N PRO A 375 -30.56 -30.14 -20.77
CA PRO A 375 -30.99 -31.32 -20.00
C PRO A 375 -32.52 -31.47 -19.90
N SER A 376 -33.27 -30.38 -20.09
CA SER A 376 -34.73 -30.41 -20.16
C SER A 376 -35.27 -31.29 -21.29
N GLN A 377 -34.52 -31.43 -22.39
CA GLN A 377 -34.89 -32.15 -23.62
C GLN A 377 -34.61 -33.66 -23.54
N ILE A 378 -33.92 -34.14 -22.49
CA ILE A 378 -33.69 -35.57 -22.25
C ILE A 378 -35.04 -36.25 -21.94
N SER A 379 -35.41 -37.22 -22.78
CA SER A 379 -36.69 -37.94 -22.69
C SER A 379 -36.75 -38.93 -21.51
N ASP A 380 -35.65 -39.63 -21.22
CA ASP A 380 -35.58 -40.58 -20.11
C ASP A 380 -35.46 -39.84 -18.76
N LYS A 381 -36.50 -39.95 -17.93
CA LYS A 381 -36.58 -39.28 -16.62
C LYS A 381 -35.53 -39.77 -15.62
N VAL A 382 -35.15 -41.05 -15.66
CA VAL A 382 -34.20 -41.64 -14.70
C VAL A 382 -32.78 -41.20 -15.05
N LEU A 383 -32.41 -41.31 -16.33
CA LEU A 383 -31.10 -40.88 -16.82
C LEU A 383 -30.92 -39.37 -16.70
N LYS A 384 -31.96 -38.59 -17.01
CA LYS A 384 -31.98 -37.14 -16.80
C LYS A 384 -31.68 -36.76 -15.35
N LYS A 385 -32.38 -37.39 -14.39
CA LYS A 385 -32.18 -37.11 -12.96
C LYS A 385 -30.76 -37.45 -12.52
N LYS A 386 -30.23 -38.60 -12.95
CA LYS A 386 -28.86 -39.05 -12.65
C LYS A 386 -27.80 -38.09 -13.20
N TYR A 387 -27.96 -37.66 -14.45
CA TYR A 387 -27.07 -36.67 -15.07
C TYR A 387 -27.12 -35.33 -14.32
N GLN A 388 -28.32 -34.80 -14.06
CA GLN A 388 -28.48 -33.52 -13.38
C GLN A 388 -27.92 -33.52 -11.95
N GLU A 389 -28.02 -34.64 -11.24
CA GLU A 389 -27.45 -34.79 -9.90
C GLU A 389 -25.92 -34.80 -9.94
N LYS A 390 -25.31 -35.60 -10.83
CA LYS A 390 -23.85 -35.60 -11.02
C LYS A 390 -23.33 -34.23 -11.44
N PHE A 391 -23.99 -33.58 -12.41
CA PHE A 391 -23.61 -32.26 -12.90
C PHE A 391 -23.67 -31.22 -11.78
N ARG A 392 -24.73 -31.26 -10.96
CA ARG A 392 -24.86 -30.38 -9.81
C ARG A 392 -23.71 -30.54 -8.82
N ASN A 393 -23.26 -31.77 -8.55
CA ASN A 393 -22.14 -32.01 -7.63
C ASN A 393 -20.84 -31.35 -8.14
N HIS A 394 -20.52 -31.50 -9.44
CA HIS A 394 -19.35 -30.82 -10.03
C HIS A 394 -19.49 -29.29 -10.00
N LYS A 395 -20.69 -28.78 -10.35
CA LYS A 395 -21.00 -27.36 -10.28
C LYS A 395 -20.85 -26.78 -8.87
N GLU A 396 -21.34 -27.48 -7.85
CA GLU A 396 -21.21 -27.06 -6.44
C GLU A 396 -19.75 -27.02 -5.99
N GLY A 397 -18.92 -27.96 -6.47
CA GLY A 397 -17.47 -27.91 -6.27
C GLY A 397 -16.84 -26.64 -6.84
N LEU A 398 -17.19 -26.28 -8.08
CA LEU A 398 -16.75 -25.03 -8.70
C LEU A 398 -17.19 -23.78 -7.93
N ILE A 399 -18.47 -23.74 -7.50
CA ILE A 399 -18.99 -22.63 -6.69
C ILE A 399 -18.22 -22.50 -5.38
N TYR A 400 -17.95 -23.62 -4.70
CA TYR A 400 -17.18 -23.62 -3.45
C TYR A 400 -15.76 -23.11 -3.65
N LEU A 401 -15.08 -23.53 -4.74
CA LEU A 401 -13.74 -23.04 -5.08
C LEU A 401 -13.73 -21.53 -5.26
N TRP A 402 -14.65 -20.96 -6.05
CA TRP A 402 -14.64 -19.52 -6.34
C TRP A 402 -15.17 -18.64 -5.21
N ASN A 403 -16.10 -19.14 -4.39
CA ASN A 403 -16.68 -18.39 -3.27
C ASN A 403 -15.89 -18.54 -1.95
N GLY A 404 -14.81 -19.32 -1.93
CA GLY A 404 -13.93 -19.43 -0.77
C GLY A 404 -13.32 -18.08 -0.38
N SER A 405 -13.30 -17.77 0.92
CA SER A 405 -12.78 -16.47 1.43
C SER A 405 -11.35 -16.19 0.97
N GLN A 406 -10.50 -17.22 0.93
CA GLN A 406 -9.11 -17.16 0.49
C GLN A 406 -8.96 -16.90 -1.02
N ASN A 407 -9.97 -17.26 -1.82
CA ASN A 407 -9.91 -17.16 -3.29
C ASN A 407 -10.52 -15.86 -3.81
N SER A 408 -11.08 -15.02 -2.94
CA SER A 408 -11.61 -13.70 -3.31
C SER A 408 -10.57 -12.80 -3.98
N PHE A 409 -9.31 -12.93 -3.57
CA PHE A 409 -8.20 -12.17 -4.14
C PHE A 409 -7.77 -12.74 -5.50
N VAL A 410 -7.70 -14.06 -5.65
CA VAL A 410 -7.47 -14.71 -6.96
C VAL A 410 -8.55 -14.30 -7.96
N LEU A 411 -9.83 -14.34 -7.55
CA LEU A 411 -10.94 -13.88 -8.39
C LEU A 411 -10.82 -12.40 -8.78
N HIS A 412 -10.32 -11.55 -7.89
CA HIS A 412 -10.06 -10.15 -8.21
C HIS A 412 -9.00 -10.02 -9.31
N LEU A 413 -7.89 -10.75 -9.21
CA LEU A 413 -6.83 -10.75 -10.22
C LEU A 413 -7.30 -11.35 -11.56
N VAL A 414 -8.10 -12.42 -11.53
CA VAL A 414 -8.70 -13.00 -12.74
C VAL A 414 -9.59 -11.97 -13.44
N LYS A 415 -10.44 -11.24 -12.70
CA LYS A 415 -11.26 -10.15 -13.27
C LYS A 415 -10.42 -9.03 -13.86
N LEU A 416 -9.33 -8.64 -13.20
CA LEU A 416 -8.40 -7.63 -13.75
C LEU A 416 -7.73 -8.13 -15.04
N SER A 417 -7.25 -9.38 -15.06
CA SER A 417 -6.64 -9.97 -16.25
C SER A 417 -7.63 -10.04 -17.43
N MET A 418 -8.90 -10.28 -17.15
CA MET A 418 -9.97 -10.28 -18.16
C MET A 418 -10.09 -8.93 -18.88
N PHE A 419 -9.98 -7.83 -18.14
CA PHE A 419 -10.06 -6.48 -18.71
C PHE A 419 -8.76 -6.03 -19.35
N LEU A 420 -7.61 -6.35 -18.74
CA LEU A 420 -6.32 -5.85 -19.19
C LEU A 420 -5.74 -6.64 -20.37
N SER A 421 -6.02 -7.94 -20.49
CA SER A 421 -5.45 -8.77 -21.55
C SER A 421 -6.12 -8.59 -22.90
N ASP A 422 -7.32 -7.98 -22.95
CA ASP A 422 -8.22 -7.96 -24.11
C ASP A 422 -8.32 -9.34 -24.83
N SER A 423 -8.11 -10.43 -24.10
CA SER A 423 -8.14 -11.77 -24.67
C SER A 423 -9.56 -12.16 -25.05
N ARG A 424 -9.69 -12.87 -26.17
CA ARG A 424 -10.94 -13.49 -26.61
C ARG A 424 -10.86 -14.99 -26.25
N PRO A 425 -11.93 -15.60 -25.72
CA PRO A 425 -11.93 -17.04 -25.46
C PRO A 425 -11.59 -17.82 -26.72
N LEU A 426 -10.86 -18.93 -26.55
CA LEU A 426 -10.61 -19.89 -27.62
C LEU A 426 -11.96 -20.36 -28.20
N HIS A 427 -12.04 -20.54 -29.52
CA HIS A 427 -13.26 -21.03 -30.19
C HIS A 427 -14.53 -20.19 -29.89
N ALA A 428 -14.40 -18.91 -29.57
CA ALA A 428 -15.54 -18.02 -29.47
C ALA A 428 -16.04 -17.64 -30.88
N SER A 429 -17.34 -17.77 -31.14
CA SER A 429 -17.95 -17.38 -32.42
C SER A 429 -17.77 -15.88 -32.72
N GLU A 430 -17.81 -15.49 -34.00
CA GLU A 430 -17.70 -14.07 -34.42
C GLU A 430 -18.72 -13.15 -33.75
N ASP A 431 -19.90 -13.67 -33.44
CA ASP A 431 -20.98 -12.92 -32.79
C ASP A 431 -20.84 -12.84 -31.25
N TRP A 432 -19.81 -13.47 -30.66
CA TRP A 432 -19.59 -13.42 -29.22
C TRP A 432 -19.34 -11.98 -28.75
N ARG A 433 -20.06 -11.59 -27.69
CA ARG A 433 -19.94 -10.26 -27.08
C ARG A 433 -19.28 -10.33 -25.71
N ARG A 434 -18.33 -9.43 -25.48
CA ARG A 434 -17.66 -9.29 -24.18
C ARG A 434 -18.63 -8.76 -23.11
N THR A 435 -18.29 -8.97 -21.84
CA THR A 435 -19.00 -8.30 -20.73
C THR A 435 -18.88 -6.78 -20.83
N SER A 436 -17.70 -6.30 -21.19
CA SER A 436 -17.40 -4.90 -21.46
C SER A 436 -16.40 -4.82 -22.60
N GLU A 437 -16.49 -3.77 -23.39
CA GLU A 437 -15.58 -3.51 -24.51
C GLU A 437 -14.41 -2.61 -24.08
N PRO A 438 -13.22 -2.78 -24.66
CA PRO A 438 -12.12 -1.85 -24.42
C PRO A 438 -12.55 -0.44 -24.82
N LEU A 439 -12.28 0.54 -23.95
CA LEU A 439 -12.59 1.94 -24.23
C LEU A 439 -11.81 2.39 -25.48
N PRO A 440 -12.48 2.94 -26.50
CA PRO A 440 -11.80 3.43 -27.70
C PRO A 440 -10.86 4.59 -27.35
N MET A 441 -9.66 4.55 -27.92
CA MET A 441 -8.62 5.55 -27.72
C MET A 441 -8.21 6.14 -29.08
N PRO A 442 -8.36 7.45 -29.31
CA PRO A 442 -8.87 8.47 -28.37
C PRO A 442 -10.37 8.30 -28.05
N ILE A 443 -10.78 8.74 -26.87
CA ILE A 443 -12.21 8.72 -26.48
C ILE A 443 -13.00 9.61 -27.45
N PRO A 444 -14.05 9.08 -28.11
CA PRO A 444 -14.87 9.85 -29.03
C PRO A 444 -15.72 10.90 -28.30
N GLU A 445 -16.14 11.96 -29.00
CA GLU A 445 -17.02 12.99 -28.45
C GLU A 445 -18.37 12.46 -27.97
N ARG A 446 -18.83 11.34 -28.55
CA ARG A 446 -20.05 10.62 -28.16
C ARG A 446 -19.79 9.12 -28.17
N LEU A 447 -20.22 8.46 -27.10
CA LEU A 447 -20.30 7.00 -27.03
C LEU A 447 -21.73 6.59 -27.43
N ASP A 448 -21.82 5.54 -28.25
CA ASP A 448 -23.11 4.98 -28.69
C ASP A 448 -23.80 4.14 -27.60
N SER A 449 -23.07 3.76 -26.56
CA SER A 449 -23.50 2.90 -25.45
C SER A 449 -23.21 3.52 -24.08
N SER A 450 -23.67 2.86 -23.01
CA SER A 450 -23.47 3.35 -21.65
C SER A 450 -21.98 3.31 -21.28
N PRO A 451 -21.43 4.30 -20.55
CA PRO A 451 -20.05 4.25 -20.06
C PRO A 451 -19.72 2.99 -19.23
N SER A 452 -20.74 2.37 -18.60
CA SER A 452 -20.61 1.11 -17.86
C SER A 452 -20.25 -0.09 -18.74
N ASP A 453 -20.40 0.03 -20.05
CA ASP A 453 -20.18 -1.04 -21.01
C ASP A 453 -18.72 -1.08 -21.48
N PHE A 454 -17.87 -0.17 -20.98
CA PHE A 454 -16.47 -0.06 -21.34
C PHE A 454 -15.51 -0.29 -20.16
N HIS A 455 -14.32 -0.81 -20.45
CA HIS A 455 -13.20 -0.94 -19.51
C HIS A 455 -11.90 -0.37 -20.08
N TYR A 456 -10.92 -0.11 -19.21
CA TYR A 456 -9.58 0.26 -19.65
C TYR A 456 -8.81 -1.01 -20.04
N SER A 457 -8.32 -1.04 -21.29
CA SER A 457 -7.32 -2.02 -21.72
C SER A 457 -5.97 -1.74 -21.05
N MET A 458 -5.01 -2.67 -21.18
CA MET A 458 -3.64 -2.45 -20.69
C MET A 458 -3.03 -1.17 -21.29
N ASP A 459 -3.18 -0.94 -22.59
CA ASP A 459 -2.62 0.23 -23.26
C ASP A 459 -3.27 1.54 -22.78
N ALA A 460 -4.59 1.51 -22.56
CA ALA A 460 -5.32 2.65 -22.01
C ALA A 460 -4.85 2.97 -20.58
N GLU A 461 -4.63 1.94 -19.75
CA GLU A 461 -4.16 2.11 -18.38
C GLU A 461 -2.73 2.64 -18.32
N ILE A 462 -1.84 2.15 -19.20
CA ILE A 462 -0.48 2.67 -19.36
C ILE A 462 -0.52 4.16 -19.71
N SER A 463 -1.34 4.55 -20.70
CA SER A 463 -1.48 5.96 -21.09
C SER A 463 -2.01 6.81 -19.94
N ASN A 464 -3.01 6.32 -19.21
CA ASN A 464 -3.59 7.02 -18.06
C ASN A 464 -2.57 7.23 -16.94
N LEU A 465 -1.81 6.19 -16.56
CA LEU A 465 -0.76 6.28 -15.54
C LEU A 465 0.37 7.21 -15.97
N GLN A 466 0.76 7.17 -17.25
CA GLN A 466 1.76 8.08 -17.80
C GLN A 466 1.30 9.54 -17.72
N ASP A 467 0.03 9.80 -18.06
CA ASP A 467 -0.55 11.14 -18.03
C ASP A 467 -0.65 11.67 -16.60
N LEU A 468 -1.07 10.83 -15.64
CA LEU A 468 -1.12 11.18 -14.22
C LEU A 468 0.26 11.54 -13.68
N TYR A 469 1.29 10.80 -14.08
CA TYR A 469 2.67 11.09 -13.69
C TYR A 469 3.17 12.42 -14.26
N LEU A 470 2.99 12.65 -15.57
CA LEU A 470 3.38 13.91 -16.21
C LEU A 470 2.67 15.10 -15.56
N LEU A 471 1.38 14.98 -15.30
CA LEU A 471 0.60 16.01 -14.66
C LEU A 471 1.08 16.30 -13.23
N GLN A 472 1.47 15.25 -12.49
CA GLN A 472 2.07 15.39 -11.16
C GLN A 472 3.43 16.10 -11.20
N LEU A 473 4.28 15.83 -12.19
CA LEU A 473 5.55 16.55 -12.38
C LEU A 473 5.34 18.03 -12.66
N GLY A 474 4.43 18.36 -13.58
CA GLY A 474 4.08 19.75 -13.86
C GLY A 474 3.48 20.45 -12.65
N PHE A 475 2.61 19.76 -11.93
CA PHE A 475 1.96 20.28 -10.73
C PHE A 475 2.97 20.60 -9.62
N ARG A 476 3.96 19.74 -9.42
CA ARG A 476 5.08 19.98 -8.50
C ARG A 476 5.86 21.24 -8.88
N GLY A 477 6.18 21.41 -10.16
CA GLY A 477 6.87 22.60 -10.66
C GLY A 477 6.11 23.90 -10.37
N ILE A 478 4.78 23.89 -10.57
CA ILE A 478 3.93 25.03 -10.23
C ILE A 478 3.92 25.31 -8.71
N ILE A 479 3.83 24.26 -7.88
CA ILE A 479 3.91 24.42 -6.41
C ILE A 479 5.23 25.07 -6.00
N ASP A 480 6.34 24.59 -6.55
CA ASP A 480 7.67 25.11 -6.22
C ASP A 480 7.82 26.57 -6.65
N LYS A 481 7.21 26.95 -7.78
CA LYS A 481 7.14 28.34 -8.25
C LYS A 481 6.27 29.24 -7.38
N ILE A 482 5.13 28.76 -6.86
CA ILE A 482 4.27 29.52 -5.94
C ILE A 482 4.94 29.71 -4.57
N ARG A 483 5.78 28.76 -4.17
CA ARG A 483 6.54 28.84 -2.92
C ARG A 483 7.68 29.85 -2.99
N LEU A 484 8.30 30.03 -4.17
CA LEU A 484 9.35 31.00 -4.49
C LEU A 484 8.80 32.43 -4.47
#